data_AF-A0A943US33-F1
#
_entry.id   AF-A0A943US33-F1
#
_cell.length_a   1.000
_cell.length_b   1.000
_cell.length_c   1.000
_cell.angle_alpha   90.00
_cell.angle_beta   90.00
_cell.angle_gamma   90.00
#
_symmetry.space_group_name_H-M   'P 1'
#
loop_
_entity.id
_entity.type
_entity.pdbx_description
1 polymer ?
#
loop_
_entity_poly.entity_id
_entity_poly.type
_entity_poly.pdbx_seq_one_letter_code
_entity_poly.pdbx_strand_id
1 'polypeptide(L)'
;MDREALTKDRSVARCIAEGYRLFTGQQLTTLRRTWKPLVASSLGWSLSITTALCGQWIGTALALLLALAALVVFKRTILQLVAPMPKCDRAAKRVLRHLGSYLTYALLSGIIGLVVFTLLMIPAIILLIEGYFDYTLAAEGDPRVLGMGYWVLTTATLTFCLALVFYAMIWKTFGEAYLYGAMVAQDEVRKRQQAQTTTWTTAAD
;
A
#
# COMPACT_ATOMS: atom_id res chain seq x y z
N MET A 1 21.25 11.75 1.70
CA MET A 1 21.23 10.30 1.45
C MET A 1 22.53 9.95 0.77
N ASP A 2 23.43 9.28 1.49
CA ASP A 2 24.79 8.97 0.98
C ASP A 2 24.74 7.92 -0.12
N ARG A 3 25.12 8.34 -1.33
CA ARG A 3 25.04 7.53 -2.55
C ARG A 3 26.04 6.37 -2.59
N GLU A 4 27.13 6.47 -1.83
CA GLU A 4 28.21 5.46 -1.77
C GLU A 4 27.85 4.26 -0.88
N ALA A 5 26.95 4.45 0.11
CA ALA A 5 26.46 3.34 0.93
C ALA A 5 25.46 2.45 0.16
N LEU A 6 24.71 3.04 -0.78
CA LEU A 6 23.72 2.36 -1.62
C LEU A 6 24.34 1.44 -2.69
N THR A 7 25.57 1.68 -3.09
CA THR A 7 26.26 0.90 -4.13
C THR A 7 27.05 -0.28 -3.58
N LYS A 8 27.42 -0.24 -2.30
CA LYS A 8 28.34 -1.21 -1.68
C LYS A 8 27.64 -2.44 -1.09
N ASP A 9 26.39 -2.32 -0.64
CA ASP A 9 25.71 -3.39 0.10
C ASP A 9 24.47 -3.95 -0.62
N ARG A 10 24.58 -5.21 -1.05
CA ARG A 10 23.74 -5.91 -2.05
C ARG A 10 22.34 -6.39 -1.59
N SER A 11 21.90 -6.18 -0.35
CA SER A 11 20.73 -6.91 0.18
C SER A 11 19.42 -6.13 0.17
N VAL A 12 18.37 -6.73 -0.42
CA VAL A 12 16.97 -6.27 -0.35
C VAL A 12 16.52 -6.04 1.09
N ALA A 13 17.02 -6.85 2.03
CA ALA A 13 16.81 -6.70 3.47
C ALA A 13 17.25 -5.35 4.02
N ARG A 14 18.36 -4.76 3.53
CA ARG A 14 18.83 -3.45 3.98
C ARG A 14 18.05 -2.30 3.36
N CYS A 15 17.57 -2.44 2.12
CA CYS A 15 16.59 -1.50 1.53
C CYS A 15 15.28 -1.47 2.33
N ILE A 16 14.80 -2.64 2.79
CA ILE A 16 13.63 -2.73 3.67
C ILE A 16 13.93 -2.09 5.04
N ALA A 17 15.11 -2.34 5.61
CA ALA A 17 15.52 -1.78 6.91
C ALA A 17 15.69 -0.25 6.87
N GLU A 18 16.31 0.30 5.83
CA GLU A 18 16.44 1.76 5.67
C GLU A 18 15.11 2.42 5.29
N GLY A 19 14.27 1.74 4.49
CA GLY A 19 12.90 2.17 4.24
C GLY A 19 12.07 2.22 5.54
N TYR A 20 12.26 1.25 6.43
CA TYR A 20 11.63 1.25 7.75
C TYR A 20 12.17 2.36 8.65
N ARG A 21 13.49 2.56 8.66
CA ARG A 21 14.14 3.60 9.46
C ARG A 21 13.67 5.01 9.05
N LEU A 22 13.55 5.26 7.74
CA LEU A 22 13.03 6.51 7.21
C LEU A 22 11.54 6.68 7.54
N PHE A 23 10.75 5.60 7.44
CA PHE A 23 9.35 5.59 7.87
C PHE A 23 9.24 5.97 9.36
N THR A 24 9.98 5.31 10.25
CA THR A 24 9.97 5.61 11.69
C THR A 24 10.46 7.02 12.01
N GLY A 25 11.36 7.59 11.21
CA GLY A 25 11.87 8.96 11.40
C GLY A 25 10.89 10.07 10.94
N GLN A 26 10.01 9.79 9.97
CA GLN A 26 9.06 10.77 9.41
C GLN A 26 7.58 10.45 9.69
N GLN A 27 7.29 9.39 10.44
CA GLN A 27 5.95 8.89 10.77
C GLN A 27 4.94 9.99 11.14
N LEU A 28 5.33 10.93 12.01
CA LEU A 28 4.44 11.99 12.49
C LEU A 28 4.08 13.00 11.39
N THR A 29 5.06 13.35 10.55
CA THR A 29 4.87 14.28 9.42
C THR A 29 4.05 13.65 8.30
N THR A 30 4.25 12.35 8.06
CA THR A 30 3.47 11.58 7.10
C THR A 30 2.03 11.45 7.59
N LEU A 31 1.81 11.00 8.83
CA LEU A 31 0.48 10.85 9.42
C LEU A 31 -0.28 12.18 9.38
N ARG A 32 0.35 13.29 9.78
CA ARG A 32 -0.32 14.61 9.82
C ARG A 32 -0.75 15.12 8.44
N ARG A 33 -0.07 14.72 7.37
CA ARG A 33 -0.45 15.08 5.99
C ARG A 33 -1.40 14.09 5.34
N THR A 34 -1.32 12.81 5.68
CA THR A 34 -2.13 11.75 5.04
C THR A 34 -3.37 11.37 5.85
N TRP A 35 -3.59 11.88 7.07
CA TRP A 35 -4.73 11.47 7.89
C TRP A 35 -6.09 11.75 7.24
N LYS A 36 -6.27 12.91 6.58
CA LYS A 36 -7.54 13.25 5.91
C LYS A 36 -7.89 12.26 4.78
N PRO A 37 -7.00 12.02 3.79
CA PRO A 37 -7.29 11.04 2.74
C PRO A 37 -7.32 9.60 3.27
N LEU A 38 -6.60 9.29 4.35
CA LEU A 38 -6.65 7.98 5.02
C LEU A 38 -8.02 7.70 5.64
N VAL A 39 -8.56 8.67 6.38
CA VAL A 39 -9.88 8.55 7.00
C VAL A 39 -10.95 8.49 5.92
N ALA A 40 -10.87 9.38 4.91
CA ALA A 40 -11.81 9.38 3.80
C ALA A 40 -11.82 8.06 3.00
N SER A 41 -10.65 7.46 2.74
CA SER A 41 -10.57 6.17 2.05
C SER A 41 -11.11 5.04 2.93
N SER A 42 -10.72 4.96 4.21
CA SER A 42 -11.21 3.93 5.14
C SER A 42 -12.74 3.94 5.30
N LEU A 43 -13.34 5.13 5.44
CA LEU A 43 -14.79 5.31 5.48
C LEU A 43 -15.46 4.89 4.18
N GLY A 44 -14.90 5.28 3.02
CA GLY A 44 -15.47 4.91 1.71
C GLY A 44 -15.51 3.40 1.51
N TRP A 45 -14.41 2.70 1.84
CA TRP A 45 -14.34 1.25 1.75
C TRP A 45 -15.27 0.55 2.75
N SER A 46 -15.33 1.05 3.99
CA SER A 46 -16.26 0.52 4.99
C SER A 46 -17.71 0.68 4.56
N LEU A 47 -18.10 1.85 4.06
CA LEU A 47 -19.46 2.11 3.57
C LEU A 47 -19.80 1.24 2.36
N SER A 48 -18.84 1.00 1.46
CA SER A 48 -19.03 0.09 0.32
C SER A 48 -19.30 -1.34 0.78
N ILE A 49 -18.58 -1.83 1.79
CA ILE A 49 -18.82 -3.17 2.36
C ILE A 49 -20.17 -3.23 3.07
N THR A 50 -20.49 -2.26 3.93
CA THR A 50 -21.77 -2.26 4.67
C THR A 50 -22.97 -2.15 3.72
N THR A 51 -22.91 -1.28 2.71
CA THR A 51 -24.00 -1.16 1.72
C THR A 51 -24.15 -2.41 0.84
N ALA A 52 -23.06 -3.18 0.65
CA ALA A 52 -23.10 -4.44 -0.10
C ALA A 52 -23.80 -5.53 0.70
N LEU A 53 -23.53 -5.59 2.00
CA LEU A 53 -24.20 -6.52 2.91
C LEU A 53 -25.70 -6.21 3.04
N CYS A 54 -26.08 -4.93 2.94
CA CYS A 54 -27.49 -4.51 2.93
C CYS A 54 -28.19 -4.73 1.56
N GLY A 55 -27.51 -5.26 0.54
CA GLY A 55 -28.09 -5.53 -0.78
C GLY A 55 -28.39 -4.29 -1.63
N GLN A 56 -27.82 -3.13 -1.29
CA GLN A 56 -28.07 -1.86 -1.99
C GLN A 56 -27.08 -1.64 -3.15
N TRP A 57 -27.35 -2.24 -4.30
CA TRP A 57 -26.47 -2.24 -5.49
C TRP A 57 -26.06 -0.86 -6.02
N ILE A 58 -26.93 0.15 -5.88
CA ILE A 58 -26.62 1.53 -6.33
C ILE A 58 -25.71 2.24 -5.32
N GLY A 59 -26.01 2.07 -4.02
CA GLY A 59 -25.21 2.61 -2.93
C GLY A 59 -23.80 2.02 -2.90
N THR A 60 -23.67 0.72 -3.18
CA THR A 60 -22.37 0.04 -3.26
C THR A 60 -21.52 0.55 -4.40
N ALA A 61 -22.09 0.67 -5.60
CA ALA A 61 -21.37 1.14 -6.78
C ALA A 61 -20.84 2.56 -6.56
N LEU A 62 -21.67 3.45 -6.00
CA LEU A 62 -21.27 4.82 -5.70
C LEU A 62 -20.19 4.87 -4.59
N ALA A 63 -20.39 4.14 -3.50
CA ALA A 63 -19.43 4.07 -2.40
C ALA A 63 -18.09 3.48 -2.86
N LEU A 64 -18.11 2.47 -3.74
CA LEU A 64 -16.92 1.85 -4.32
C LEU A 64 -16.16 2.83 -5.23
N LEU A 65 -16.87 3.58 -6.08
CA LEU A 65 -16.26 4.62 -6.93
C LEU A 65 -15.59 5.71 -6.09
N LEU A 66 -16.25 6.16 -5.03
CA LEU A 66 -15.70 7.13 -4.08
C LEU A 66 -14.48 6.58 -3.33
N ALA A 67 -14.54 5.31 -2.91
CA ALA A 67 -13.45 4.62 -2.24
C ALA A 67 -12.21 4.47 -3.15
N LEU A 68 -12.42 4.15 -4.43
CA LEU A 68 -11.35 4.08 -5.43
C LEU A 68 -10.75 5.46 -5.71
N ALA A 69 -11.58 6.49 -5.87
CA ALA A 69 -11.11 7.86 -6.06
C ALA A 69 -10.28 8.32 -4.85
N ALA A 70 -10.75 8.07 -3.63
CA ALA A 70 -10.01 8.38 -2.40
C ALA A 70 -8.68 7.60 -2.31
N LEU A 71 -8.66 6.34 -2.73
CA LEU A 71 -7.43 5.53 -2.77
C LEU A 71 -6.42 6.06 -3.79
N VAL A 72 -6.88 6.51 -4.96
CA VAL A 72 -6.01 7.15 -5.97
C VAL A 72 -5.43 8.45 -5.43
N VAL A 73 -6.25 9.28 -4.78
CA VAL A 73 -5.77 10.53 -4.14
C VAL A 73 -4.77 10.20 -3.04
N PHE A 74 -5.08 9.25 -2.15
CA PHE A 74 -4.18 8.81 -1.09
C PHE A 74 -2.83 8.33 -1.63
N LYS A 75 -2.83 7.46 -2.65
CA LYS A 75 -1.59 7.02 -3.31
C LYS A 75 -0.82 8.18 -3.93
N ARG A 76 -1.49 9.09 -4.64
CA ARG A 76 -0.84 10.28 -5.24
C ARG A 76 -0.23 11.17 -4.17
N THR A 77 -0.93 11.42 -3.06
CA THR A 77 -0.43 12.24 -1.95
C THR A 77 0.81 11.61 -1.30
N ILE A 78 0.81 10.29 -1.10
CA ILE A 78 1.99 9.59 -0.58
C ILE A 78 3.14 9.67 -1.58
N LEU A 79 2.87 9.39 -2.86
CA LEU A 79 3.89 9.44 -3.92
C LEU A 79 4.56 10.82 -4.01
N GLN A 80 3.78 11.90 -3.98
CA GLN A 80 4.32 13.27 -3.95
C GLN A 80 5.18 13.56 -2.73
N LEU A 81 4.94 12.86 -1.61
CA LEU A 81 5.71 13.04 -0.38
C LEU A 81 7.08 12.35 -0.44
N VAL A 82 7.19 11.22 -1.16
CA VAL A 82 8.41 10.39 -1.14
C VAL A 82 9.36 10.71 -2.28
N ALA A 83 8.87 11.01 -3.48
CA ALA A 83 9.66 11.54 -4.58
C ALA A 83 8.76 11.96 -5.76
N PRO A 84 9.09 13.01 -6.53
CA PRO A 84 8.47 13.22 -7.84
C PRO A 84 8.83 12.04 -8.76
N MET A 85 7.92 11.08 -8.93
CA MET A 85 8.12 10.00 -9.90
C MET A 85 8.25 10.63 -11.30
N PRO A 86 9.26 10.23 -12.11
CA PRO A 86 9.29 10.60 -13.52
C PRO A 86 8.13 9.91 -14.27
N LYS A 87 7.75 10.49 -15.42
CA LYS A 87 6.67 10.02 -16.31
C LYS A 87 6.60 8.49 -16.41
N CYS A 88 5.38 7.93 -16.34
CA CYS A 88 5.08 6.48 -16.29
C CYS A 88 5.88 5.63 -17.29
N ASP A 89 6.16 6.17 -18.47
CA ASP A 89 6.86 5.48 -19.55
C ASP A 89 8.33 5.14 -19.22
N ARG A 90 9.06 6.07 -18.57
CA ARG A 90 10.45 5.80 -18.14
C ARG A 90 10.52 4.93 -16.89
N ALA A 91 9.52 5.02 -16.03
CA ALA A 91 9.40 4.17 -14.85
C ALA A 91 9.13 2.72 -15.25
N ALA A 92 8.20 2.48 -16.19
CA ALA A 92 7.86 1.14 -16.69
C ALA A 92 9.06 0.45 -17.34
N LYS A 93 9.80 1.14 -18.22
CA LYS A 93 10.98 0.58 -18.90
C LYS A 93 12.11 0.21 -17.92
N ARG A 94 12.25 0.95 -16.83
CA ARG A 94 13.25 0.71 -15.78
C ARG A 94 12.85 -0.42 -14.84
N VAL A 95 11.56 -0.51 -14.47
CA VAL A 95 11.00 -1.64 -13.73
C VAL A 95 11.12 -2.95 -14.53
N LEU A 96 10.88 -2.91 -15.85
CA LEU A 96 11.07 -4.08 -16.73
C LEU A 96 12.51 -4.60 -16.74
N ARG A 97 13.50 -3.70 -16.65
CA ARG A 97 14.93 -4.06 -16.70
C ARG A 97 15.44 -4.70 -15.40
N HIS A 98 14.74 -4.47 -14.28
CA HIS A 98 15.05 -5.04 -12.95
C HIS A 98 13.86 -5.83 -12.38
N LEU A 99 13.10 -6.50 -13.25
CA LEU A 99 11.87 -7.20 -12.89
C LEU A 99 12.07 -8.23 -11.77
N GLY A 100 13.20 -8.95 -11.77
CA GLY A 100 13.51 -9.97 -10.77
C GLY A 100 13.59 -9.39 -9.34
N SER A 101 14.35 -8.30 -9.14
CA SER A 101 14.49 -7.69 -7.82
C SER A 101 13.21 -7.00 -7.36
N TYR A 102 12.45 -6.41 -8.28
CA TYR A 102 11.14 -5.82 -7.98
C TYR A 102 10.13 -6.89 -7.59
N LEU A 103 10.12 -8.02 -8.29
CA LEU A 103 9.26 -9.16 -8.00
C LEU A 103 9.57 -9.77 -6.63
N THR A 104 10.85 -9.97 -6.27
CA THR A 104 11.22 -10.48 -4.95
C THR A 104 10.77 -9.53 -3.83
N TYR A 105 10.96 -8.22 -4.01
CA TYR A 105 10.46 -7.23 -3.06
C TYR A 105 8.92 -7.22 -2.97
N ALA A 106 8.22 -7.30 -4.12
CA ALA A 106 6.76 -7.33 -4.17
C ALA A 106 6.18 -8.59 -3.52
N LEU A 107 6.84 -9.74 -3.68
CA LEU A 107 6.49 -11.00 -3.04
C LEU A 107 6.72 -10.92 -1.52
N LEU A 108 7.91 -10.49 -1.09
CA LEU A 108 8.25 -10.44 0.35
C LEU A 108 7.36 -9.44 1.09
N SER A 109 7.21 -8.23 0.54
CA SER A 109 6.29 -7.21 1.08
C SER A 109 4.82 -7.60 0.92
N GLY A 110 4.50 -8.44 -0.07
CA GLY A 110 3.18 -9.04 -0.25
C GLY A 110 2.82 -10.00 0.87
N ILE A 111 3.72 -10.92 1.20
CA ILE A 111 3.55 -11.90 2.30
C ILE A 111 3.41 -11.18 3.64
N ILE A 112 4.31 -10.25 3.95
CA ILE A 112 4.25 -9.47 5.20
C ILE A 112 2.94 -8.67 5.25
N GLY A 113 2.58 -8.01 4.14
CA GLY A 113 1.33 -7.25 4.04
C GLY A 113 0.09 -8.11 4.22
N LEU A 114 0.08 -9.35 3.69
CA LEU A 114 -1.02 -10.29 3.83
C LEU A 114 -1.17 -10.80 5.26
N VAL A 115 -0.06 -11.11 5.94
CA VAL A 115 -0.08 -11.48 7.37
C VAL A 115 -0.60 -10.33 8.22
N VAL A 116 -0.11 -9.11 8.01
CA VAL A 116 -0.59 -7.93 8.75
C VAL A 116 -2.06 -7.65 8.44
N PHE A 117 -2.47 -7.76 7.18
CA PHE A 117 -3.87 -7.59 6.76
C PHE A 117 -4.79 -8.58 7.47
N THR A 118 -4.46 -9.87 7.43
CA THR A 118 -5.27 -10.92 8.06
C THR A 118 -5.39 -10.68 9.55
N LEU A 119 -4.29 -10.39 10.25
CA LEU A 119 -4.30 -10.10 11.69
C LEU A 119 -5.14 -8.87 12.06
N LEU A 120 -5.01 -7.77 11.29
CA LEU A 120 -5.76 -6.53 11.56
C LEU A 120 -7.25 -6.65 11.25
N MET A 121 -7.62 -7.51 10.31
CA MET A 121 -9.01 -7.73 9.92
C MET A 121 -9.74 -8.74 10.80
N ILE A 122 -9.07 -9.47 11.71
CA ILE A 122 -9.71 -10.47 12.59
C ILE A 122 -10.97 -9.92 13.27
N PRO A 123 -10.97 -8.73 13.92
CA PRO A 123 -12.17 -8.23 14.61
C PRO A 123 -13.33 -7.96 13.64
N ALA A 124 -13.03 -7.45 12.44
CA ALA A 124 -14.02 -7.22 11.40
C ALA A 124 -14.56 -8.54 10.83
N ILE A 125 -13.71 -9.55 10.65
CA ILE A 125 -14.10 -10.87 10.14
C ILE A 125 -15.07 -11.56 11.11
N ILE A 126 -14.80 -11.48 12.42
CA ILE A 126 -15.70 -12.05 13.45
C ILE A 126 -17.10 -11.44 13.33
N LEU A 127 -17.20 -10.11 13.25
CA LEU A 127 -18.49 -9.42 13.04
C LEU A 127 -19.11 -9.73 11.68
N LEU A 128 -18.33 -10.00 10.64
CA LEU A 128 -18.94 -10.40 9.36
C LEU A 128 -19.53 -11.81 9.43
N ILE A 129 -18.91 -12.73 10.18
CA ILE A 129 -19.38 -14.09 10.37
C ILE A 129 -20.70 -14.10 11.17
N GLU A 130 -20.76 -13.38 12.29
CA GLU A 130 -21.99 -13.26 13.10
C GLU A 130 -23.16 -12.67 12.28
N GLY A 131 -22.87 -11.69 11.43
CA GLY A 131 -23.88 -11.10 10.55
C GLY A 131 -24.36 -12.05 9.46
N TYR A 132 -23.48 -12.94 8.97
CA TYR A 132 -23.83 -13.98 8.02
C TYR A 132 -24.69 -15.08 8.67
N PHE A 133 -24.37 -15.49 9.90
CA PHE A 133 -25.17 -16.47 10.64
C PHE A 133 -26.58 -15.94 10.95
N ASP A 134 -26.73 -14.70 11.40
CA ASP A 134 -28.08 -14.13 11.62
C ASP A 134 -28.87 -14.00 10.32
N TYR A 135 -28.21 -13.69 9.20
CA TYR A 135 -28.88 -13.66 7.90
C TYR A 135 -29.38 -15.05 7.46
N THR A 136 -28.57 -16.08 7.67
CA THR A 136 -28.92 -17.47 7.31
C THR A 136 -29.99 -18.04 8.23
N LEU A 137 -29.87 -17.85 9.54
CA LEU A 137 -30.88 -18.27 10.54
C LEU A 137 -32.22 -17.55 10.33
N ALA A 138 -32.19 -16.26 9.98
CA ALA A 138 -33.41 -15.53 9.61
C ALA A 138 -34.08 -16.07 8.34
N ALA A 139 -33.31 -16.65 7.41
CA ALA A 139 -33.86 -17.32 6.24
C ALA A 139 -34.51 -18.68 6.58
N GLU A 140 -34.08 -19.31 7.68
CA GLU A 140 -34.65 -20.56 8.22
C GLU A 140 -35.91 -20.33 9.06
N GLY A 141 -36.25 -19.07 9.34
CA GLY A 141 -37.50 -18.66 10.01
C GLY A 141 -37.32 -18.13 11.44
N ASP A 142 -36.09 -18.09 11.96
CA ASP A 142 -35.80 -17.48 13.25
C ASP A 142 -35.92 -15.95 13.20
N PRO A 143 -36.41 -15.29 14.26
CA PRO A 143 -36.47 -13.84 14.30
C PRO A 143 -35.05 -13.27 14.30
N ARG A 144 -34.82 -12.24 13.47
CA ARG A 144 -33.55 -11.49 13.48
C ARG A 144 -33.26 -10.95 14.87
N VAL A 145 -32.10 -11.31 15.41
CA VAL A 145 -31.69 -10.93 16.77
C VAL A 145 -30.84 -9.66 16.74
N LEU A 146 -30.18 -9.39 15.61
CA LEU A 146 -29.26 -8.25 15.49
C LEU A 146 -29.96 -6.95 15.08
N GLY A 147 -29.98 -6.00 16.02
CA GLY A 147 -30.52 -4.66 15.84
C GLY A 147 -29.59 -3.70 15.09
N MET A 148 -30.06 -2.47 14.88
CA MET A 148 -29.32 -1.46 14.10
C MET A 148 -27.96 -1.05 14.71
N GLY A 149 -27.82 -1.14 16.03
CA GLY A 149 -26.55 -0.87 16.73
C GLY A 149 -25.42 -1.79 16.30
N TYR A 150 -25.74 -3.02 15.89
CA TYR A 150 -24.76 -3.96 15.35
C TYR A 150 -24.13 -3.45 14.05
N TRP A 151 -24.94 -2.98 13.10
CA TRP A 151 -24.45 -2.48 11.82
C TRP A 151 -23.60 -1.22 11.97
N VAL A 152 -23.90 -0.38 12.96
CA VAL A 152 -23.06 0.76 13.33
C VAL A 152 -21.71 0.29 13.89
N LEU A 153 -21.72 -0.68 14.80
CA LEU A 153 -20.50 -1.25 15.37
C LEU A 153 -19.63 -1.94 14.31
N THR A 154 -20.23 -2.70 13.41
CA THR A 154 -19.56 -3.38 12.29
C THR A 154 -18.93 -2.37 11.34
N THR A 155 -19.63 -1.28 11.01
CA THR A 155 -19.09 -0.21 10.16
C THR A 155 -17.96 0.55 10.85
N ALA A 156 -18.09 0.86 12.14
CA ALA A 156 -17.04 1.52 12.91
C ALA A 156 -15.78 0.63 13.01
N THR A 157 -15.96 -0.66 13.29
CA THR A 157 -14.88 -1.65 13.38
C THR A 157 -14.19 -1.84 12.02
N LEU A 158 -14.96 -1.97 10.93
CA LEU A 158 -14.43 -2.03 9.57
C LEU A 158 -13.62 -0.79 9.21
N THR A 159 -14.15 0.40 9.52
CA THR A 159 -13.45 1.67 9.28
C THR A 159 -12.11 1.70 10.02
N PHE A 160 -12.11 1.30 11.29
CA PHE A 160 -10.89 1.27 12.11
C PHE A 160 -9.86 0.25 11.59
N CYS A 161 -10.28 -0.98 11.31
CA CYS A 161 -9.42 -2.01 10.74
C CYS A 161 -8.83 -1.58 9.39
N LEU A 162 -9.65 -1.01 8.50
CA LEU A 162 -9.20 -0.52 7.20
C LEU A 162 -8.25 0.69 7.33
N ALA A 163 -8.46 1.58 8.30
CA ALA A 163 -7.54 2.66 8.58
C ALA A 163 -6.16 2.14 9.01
N LEU A 164 -6.12 1.11 9.87
CA LEU A 164 -4.87 0.46 10.28
C LEU A 164 -4.19 -0.27 9.11
N VAL A 165 -4.95 -0.96 8.28
CA VAL A 165 -4.44 -1.61 7.05
C VAL A 165 -3.85 -0.56 6.11
N PHE A 166 -4.57 0.52 5.84
CA PHE A 166 -4.06 1.59 4.97
C PHE A 166 -2.83 2.25 5.57
N TYR A 167 -2.77 2.42 6.90
CA TYR A 167 -1.58 2.91 7.59
C TYR A 167 -0.38 1.97 7.42
N ALA A 168 -0.58 0.66 7.57
CA ALA A 168 0.46 -0.35 7.32
C ALA A 168 0.93 -0.35 5.86
N MET A 169 0.02 -0.12 4.91
CA MET A 169 0.33 -0.02 3.47
C MET A 169 1.16 1.23 3.13
N ILE A 170 1.17 2.27 3.99
CA ILE A 170 2.04 3.44 3.80
C ILE A 170 3.51 2.99 3.82
N TRP A 171 3.92 2.14 4.77
CA TRP A 171 5.30 1.63 4.83
C TRP A 171 5.66 0.87 3.55
N LYS A 172 4.77 0.02 3.04
CA LYS A 172 5.01 -0.66 1.76
C LYS A 172 5.31 0.32 0.62
N THR A 173 4.58 1.44 0.57
CA THR A 173 4.76 2.50 -0.42
C THR A 173 6.10 3.23 -0.26
N PHE A 174 6.55 3.48 0.97
CA PHE A 174 7.89 4.02 1.22
C PHE A 174 8.99 3.08 0.75
N GLY A 175 8.88 1.78 1.02
CA GLY A 175 9.86 0.81 0.57
C GLY A 175 9.92 0.67 -0.95
N GLU A 176 8.79 0.77 -1.66
CA GLU A 176 8.75 0.80 -3.14
C GLU A 176 9.47 2.03 -3.70
N ALA A 177 9.24 3.20 -3.12
CA ALA A 177 9.88 4.43 -3.54
C ALA A 177 11.40 4.44 -3.25
N TYR A 178 11.81 3.86 -2.12
CA TYR A 178 13.24 3.69 -1.81
C TYR A 178 13.93 2.72 -2.75
N LEU A 179 13.29 1.57 -3.03
CA LEU A 179 13.78 0.60 -4.00
C LEU A 179 13.93 1.23 -5.40
N TYR A 180 12.96 2.06 -5.80
CA TYR A 180 13.03 2.81 -7.05
C TYR A 180 14.23 3.78 -7.05
N GLY A 181 14.43 4.55 -5.96
CA GLY A 181 15.58 5.44 -5.81
C GLY A 181 16.92 4.72 -5.88
N ALA A 182 17.03 3.53 -5.27
CA ALA A 182 18.23 2.70 -5.33
C ALA A 182 18.51 2.21 -6.77
N MET A 183 17.49 1.78 -7.50
CA MET A 183 17.64 1.37 -8.91
C MET A 183 18.08 2.51 -9.83
N VAL A 184 17.60 3.74 -9.59
CA VAL A 184 18.06 4.92 -10.34
C VAL A 184 19.54 5.20 -10.08
N ALA A 185 19.98 5.10 -8.83
CA ALA A 185 21.40 5.26 -8.49
C ALA A 185 22.28 4.17 -9.12
N GLN A 186 21.79 2.93 -9.19
CA GLN A 186 22.48 1.82 -9.85
C GLN A 186 22.65 2.04 -11.37
N ASP A 187 21.61 2.50 -12.05
CA ASP A 187 21.64 2.82 -13.49
C ASP A 187 22.67 3.91 -13.80
N GLU A 188 22.76 4.94 -12.95
CA GLU A 188 23.74 6.04 -13.09
C GLU A 188 25.18 5.54 -12.94
N VAL A 189 25.46 4.69 -11.96
CA VAL A 189 26.81 4.13 -11.73
C VAL A 189 27.23 3.22 -12.88
N ARG A 190 26.31 2.38 -13.38
CA ARG A 190 26.59 1.50 -14.51
C ARG A 190 26.91 2.28 -15.79
N LYS A 191 26.20 3.39 -16.04
CA LYS A 191 26.51 4.30 -17.15
C LYS A 191 27.88 4.95 -17.02
N ARG A 192 28.27 5.37 -15.81
CA ARG A 192 29.60 5.93 -15.56
C ARG A 192 30.72 4.91 -15.79
N GLN A 193 30.51 3.68 -15.36
CA GLN A 193 31.44 2.58 -15.62
C GLN A 193 31.55 2.30 -17.12
N GLN A 194 30.43 2.21 -17.83
CA GLN A 194 30.43 2.02 -19.29
C GLN A 194 31.15 3.16 -20.00
N ALA A 195 30.88 4.43 -19.64
CA ALA A 195 31.55 5.59 -20.22
C ALA A 195 33.07 5.61 -19.95
N GLN A 196 33.50 5.19 -18.75
CA GLN A 196 34.91 4.96 -18.44
C GLN A 196 35.50 3.88 -19.34
N THR A 197 34.84 2.72 -19.47
CA THR A 197 35.36 1.63 -20.32
C THR A 197 35.50 2.07 -21.78
N THR A 198 34.53 2.83 -22.30
CA THR A 198 34.57 3.34 -23.68
C THR A 198 35.69 4.37 -23.90
N THR A 199 35.96 5.24 -22.92
CA THR A 199 37.07 6.20 -23.00
C THR A 199 38.43 5.52 -22.94
N TRP A 200 38.60 4.47 -22.13
CA TRP A 200 39.83 3.67 -22.13
C TRP A 200 40.06 2.93 -23.44
N THR A 201 39.01 2.41 -24.09
CA THR A 201 39.14 1.74 -25.39
C THR A 201 39.45 2.69 -26.54
N THR A 202 38.89 3.91 -26.55
CA THR A 202 39.22 4.91 -27.60
C THR A 202 40.56 5.62 -27.39
N ALA A 203 41.16 5.54 -26.20
CA ALA A 203 42.49 6.10 -25.94
C ALA A 203 43.62 5.09 -26.21
N ALA A 204 43.27 3.83 -26.50
CA ALA A 204 44.21 2.75 -26.82
C ALA A 204 44.33 2.49 -28.33
N ASP A 205 43.51 3.17 -29.15
CA ASP A 205 43.58 3.23 -30.62
C ASP A 205 44.26 4.55 -31.05
#